data_AF-A0A661M5S6-F1
#
_entry.id   AF-A0A661M5S6-F1
#
_cell.length_a   1.000
_cell.length_b   1.000
_cell.length_c   1.000
_cell.angle_alpha   90.00
_cell.angle_beta   90.00
_cell.angle_gamma   90.00
#
_symmetry.space_group_name_H-M   'P 1'
#
loop_
_entity.id
_entity.type
_entity.pdbx_description
1 polymer ?
#
loop_
_entity_poly.entity_id
_entity_poly.type
_entity_poly.pdbx_seq_one_letter_code
_entity_poly.pdbx_strand_id
1 'polypeptide(L)'
;MTLLASITMPPFTDDEVAVLRHIEGVLTRHPYMCADLGGSGPVAKVLEDVLSTRLALLHTESSAREHGECAALLGKLQGWEAQLADALIDERDSELARLRYETTLLLHPEPHMQETRGTTAVHVARVTGAWEQRRGSRSSRTILSERVQQNRDFFRHGAMLPFYWGRRRRIRKLFPGVVFEEPALRATLFAIEQIGPLVDNFAFKGAGGVPMSTSVALADIAFLYMQLADEFLDELAAAAGGHDTAGRLVQAVYRNDTSKRPLCDLSLAHLRQAGVDPDAHATKFGITLSKLFDALDQLAVTIDELLADADDAIVHATHLFLHHCFQTYLDEAELCGTARARRADQLHLRDTAWHFYRKNNMVMMLWLDLRARLLGLEPAKHVTVIRRWGYLLSAFQIFDDLKDIALDLGKQPSYPLQIAANDFPAEFAWLEQRFGADRLPVTRDEVPEVNLWARGTVQQCMRWSRLIALAHFDNALLYACDQRWRKSWTRRRNSFNPRGSATTEAQAHAVDRLLRTLLTIRGTDPVPTVDDEQLAFALDATAYEGSWQIYLAMFPNIRAMYRFATLRMWMTAEE
;
A
#
# COMPACT_ATOMS: atom_id res chain seq x y z
N MET A 1 -15.38 -24.12 -26.24
CA MET A 1 -15.07 -25.51 -25.82
C MET A 1 -13.89 -26.09 -26.60
N THR A 2 -13.77 -25.87 -27.91
CA THR A 2 -12.64 -26.37 -28.73
C THR A 2 -11.27 -25.78 -28.32
N LEU A 3 -11.21 -24.50 -27.91
CA LEU A 3 -9.99 -23.83 -27.43
C LEU A 3 -9.50 -24.34 -26.05
N LEU A 4 -10.42 -24.71 -25.14
CA LEU A 4 -10.03 -25.30 -23.85
C LEU A 4 -9.51 -26.73 -24.00
N ALA A 5 -9.97 -27.45 -25.02
CA ALA A 5 -9.55 -28.83 -25.27
C ALA A 5 -8.09 -28.95 -25.71
N SER A 6 -7.46 -27.87 -26.18
CA SER A 6 -6.03 -27.82 -26.51
C SER A 6 -5.14 -27.39 -25.34
N ILE A 7 -5.71 -26.90 -24.25
CA ILE A 7 -4.97 -26.48 -23.05
C ILE A 7 -4.84 -27.68 -22.13
N THR A 8 -3.60 -28.09 -21.85
CA THR A 8 -3.35 -29.27 -21.03
C THR A 8 -3.09 -28.84 -19.60
N MET A 9 -3.96 -29.26 -18.68
CA MET A 9 -3.69 -29.14 -17.25
C MET A 9 -2.41 -29.91 -16.92
N PRO A 10 -1.44 -29.30 -16.23
CA PRO A 10 -0.21 -30.01 -15.85
C PRO A 10 -0.54 -31.16 -14.88
N PRO A 11 0.19 -32.28 -14.93
CA PRO A 11 0.04 -33.34 -13.96
C PRO A 11 0.57 -32.89 -12.59
N PHE A 12 -0.23 -33.13 -11.54
CA PHE A 12 0.14 -32.86 -10.15
C PHE A 12 0.46 -34.15 -9.40
N THR A 13 1.46 -34.12 -8.53
CA THR A 13 1.76 -35.20 -7.58
C THR A 13 0.73 -35.20 -6.43
N ASP A 14 0.67 -36.28 -5.65
CA ASP A 14 -0.25 -36.36 -4.50
C ASP A 14 0.04 -35.26 -3.46
N ASP A 15 1.32 -34.93 -3.24
CA ASP A 15 1.74 -33.87 -2.33
C ASP A 15 1.35 -32.48 -2.85
N GLU A 16 1.55 -32.21 -4.15
CA GLU A 16 1.08 -30.97 -4.78
C GLU A 16 -0.44 -30.84 -4.69
N VAL A 17 -1.18 -31.94 -4.85
CA VAL A 17 -2.64 -31.95 -4.68
C VAL A 17 -3.03 -31.64 -3.23
N ALA A 18 -2.27 -32.10 -2.24
CA ALA A 18 -2.52 -31.77 -0.84
C ALA A 18 -2.34 -30.26 -0.57
N VAL A 19 -1.28 -29.65 -1.13
CA VAL A 19 -1.05 -28.19 -1.06
C VAL A 19 -2.18 -27.43 -1.77
N LEU A 20 -2.57 -27.85 -2.97
CA LEU A 20 -3.67 -27.21 -3.71
C LEU A 20 -4.99 -27.24 -2.94
N ARG A 21 -5.31 -28.36 -2.26
CA ARG A 21 -6.49 -28.47 -1.39
C ARG A 21 -6.41 -27.54 -0.17
N HIS A 22 -5.21 -27.37 0.39
CA HIS A 22 -5.00 -26.40 1.47
C HIS A 22 -5.31 -24.98 0.99
N ILE A 23 -4.73 -24.58 -0.15
CA ILE A 23 -4.94 -23.27 -0.77
C ILE A 23 -6.42 -23.04 -1.14
N GLU A 24 -7.11 -24.05 -1.68
CA GLU A 24 -8.56 -23.98 -1.93
C GLU A 24 -9.34 -23.69 -0.64
N GLY A 25 -8.94 -24.31 0.47
CA GLY A 25 -9.50 -24.04 1.79
C GLY A 25 -9.27 -22.60 2.25
N VAL A 26 -8.08 -22.04 2.00
CA VAL A 26 -7.74 -20.64 2.31
C VAL A 26 -8.60 -19.68 1.47
N LEU A 27 -8.67 -19.88 0.15
CA LEU A 27 -9.46 -19.05 -0.76
C LEU A 27 -10.96 -19.12 -0.46
N THR A 28 -11.46 -20.29 -0.04
CA THR A 28 -12.86 -20.45 0.38
C THR A 28 -13.17 -19.63 1.64
N ARG A 29 -12.24 -19.57 2.61
CA ARG A 29 -12.39 -18.78 3.84
C ARG A 29 -12.18 -17.29 3.61
N HIS A 30 -11.31 -16.93 2.67
CA HIS A 30 -10.88 -15.57 2.37
C HIS A 30 -11.06 -15.23 0.87
N PRO A 31 -12.30 -15.21 0.36
CA PRO A 31 -12.57 -15.08 -1.09
C PRO A 31 -12.14 -13.74 -1.70
N TYR A 32 -11.83 -12.73 -0.88
CA TYR A 32 -11.24 -11.47 -1.33
C TYR A 32 -9.78 -11.58 -1.75
N MET A 33 -9.09 -12.68 -1.41
CA MET A 33 -7.75 -13.00 -1.89
C MET A 33 -7.74 -13.53 -3.33
N CYS A 34 -8.87 -14.04 -3.84
CA CYS A 34 -8.98 -14.44 -5.25
C CYS A 34 -8.73 -13.24 -6.18
N ALA A 35 -8.18 -13.51 -7.35
CA ALA A 35 -8.15 -12.56 -8.45
C ALA A 35 -9.58 -12.24 -8.94
N ASP A 36 -9.71 -11.16 -9.71
CA ASP A 36 -10.97 -10.79 -10.37
C ASP A 36 -10.61 -10.20 -11.72
N LEU A 37 -10.63 -11.05 -12.74
CA LEU A 37 -10.40 -10.70 -14.14
C LEU A 37 -11.69 -10.17 -14.79
N GLY A 38 -12.85 -10.42 -14.18
CA GLY A 38 -14.13 -9.89 -14.64
C GLY A 38 -14.56 -10.41 -16.02
N GLY A 39 -13.91 -11.45 -16.51
CA GLY A 39 -14.26 -12.14 -17.75
C GLY A 39 -15.38 -13.15 -17.52
N SER A 40 -16.36 -13.18 -18.42
CA SER A 40 -17.47 -14.12 -18.35
C SER A 40 -17.23 -15.39 -19.17
N GLY A 41 -16.24 -15.36 -20.06
CA GLY A 41 -15.85 -16.46 -20.92
C GLY A 41 -15.18 -17.61 -20.15
N PRO A 42 -15.23 -18.83 -20.71
CA PRO A 42 -14.73 -20.02 -20.02
C PRO A 42 -13.21 -20.03 -19.86
N VAL A 43 -12.42 -19.43 -20.78
CA VAL A 43 -10.96 -19.31 -20.63
C VAL A 43 -10.63 -18.30 -19.53
N ALA A 44 -11.29 -17.14 -19.52
CA ALA A 44 -11.08 -16.13 -18.49
C ALA A 44 -11.35 -16.65 -17.07
N LYS A 45 -12.40 -17.47 -16.89
CA LYS A 45 -12.71 -18.08 -15.58
C LYS A 45 -11.65 -19.06 -15.12
N VAL A 46 -11.20 -19.96 -16.00
CA VAL A 46 -10.13 -20.91 -15.65
C VAL A 46 -8.83 -20.16 -15.36
N LEU A 47 -8.50 -19.12 -16.13
CA LEU A 47 -7.34 -18.26 -15.84
C LEU A 47 -7.47 -17.58 -14.47
N GLU A 48 -8.66 -17.06 -14.12
CA GLU A 48 -8.92 -16.46 -12.82
C GLU A 48 -8.72 -17.45 -11.66
N ASP A 49 -9.18 -18.69 -11.81
CA ASP A 49 -9.04 -19.75 -10.80
C ASP A 49 -7.56 -20.15 -10.60
N VAL A 50 -6.83 -20.38 -11.70
CA VAL A 50 -5.40 -20.73 -11.66
C VAL A 50 -4.58 -19.57 -11.08
N LEU A 51 -4.84 -18.34 -11.53
CA LEU A 51 -4.17 -17.14 -11.02
C LEU A 51 -4.45 -16.91 -9.54
N SER A 52 -5.70 -17.09 -9.09
CA SER A 52 -6.07 -17.00 -7.67
C SER A 52 -5.31 -18.01 -6.83
N THR A 53 -5.19 -19.24 -7.33
CA THR A 53 -4.45 -20.32 -6.67
C THR A 53 -2.97 -19.99 -6.57
N ARG A 54 -2.35 -19.53 -7.66
CA ARG A 54 -0.92 -19.13 -7.66
C ARG A 54 -0.67 -17.96 -6.71
N LEU A 55 -1.52 -16.93 -6.72
CA LEU A 55 -1.37 -15.77 -5.85
C LEU A 55 -1.53 -16.15 -4.38
N ALA A 56 -2.51 -17.00 -4.05
CA ALA A 56 -2.65 -17.51 -2.69
C ALA A 56 -1.40 -18.29 -2.29
N LEU A 57 -0.95 -19.25 -3.10
CA LEU A 57 0.29 -19.99 -2.84
C LEU A 57 1.48 -19.05 -2.61
N LEU A 58 1.64 -18.02 -3.44
CA LEU A 58 2.71 -17.03 -3.35
C LEU A 58 2.65 -16.14 -2.10
N HIS A 59 1.46 -15.92 -1.55
CA HIS A 59 1.23 -14.96 -0.47
C HIS A 59 0.73 -15.57 0.85
N THR A 60 0.54 -16.89 0.93
CA THR A 60 0.12 -17.55 2.17
C THR A 60 1.13 -18.60 2.63
N GLU A 61 1.78 -19.31 1.70
CA GLU A 61 2.91 -20.15 2.04
C GLU A 61 4.17 -19.28 2.11
N SER A 62 4.80 -19.24 3.29
CA SER A 62 6.03 -18.48 3.54
C SER A 62 7.12 -18.84 2.53
N SER A 63 7.96 -17.84 2.20
CA SER A 63 9.02 -17.85 1.19
C SER A 63 9.39 -19.25 0.68
N ALA A 64 9.12 -19.47 -0.62
CA ALA A 64 9.33 -20.73 -1.36
C ALA A 64 10.76 -21.31 -1.33
N ARG A 65 11.66 -20.78 -0.49
CA ARG A 65 13.02 -21.24 -0.26
C ARG A 65 13.11 -22.48 0.64
N GLU A 66 12.18 -22.70 1.56
CA GLU A 66 12.27 -23.85 2.48
C GLU A 66 11.63 -25.14 1.95
N HIS A 67 10.76 -25.05 0.94
CA HIS A 67 10.05 -26.21 0.38
C HIS A 67 10.20 -26.25 -1.15
N GLY A 68 11.15 -27.03 -1.67
CA GLY A 68 11.38 -27.16 -3.11
C GLY A 68 10.15 -27.63 -3.91
N GLU A 69 9.16 -28.22 -3.24
CA GLU A 69 7.87 -28.64 -3.78
C GLU A 69 6.97 -27.44 -4.15
N CYS A 70 6.93 -26.40 -3.32
CA CYS A 70 6.15 -25.19 -3.62
C CYS A 70 6.68 -24.45 -4.85
N ALA A 71 8.00 -24.42 -5.04
CA ALA A 71 8.62 -23.83 -6.23
C ALA A 71 8.27 -24.61 -7.51
N ALA A 72 8.26 -25.94 -7.47
CA ALA A 72 7.85 -26.77 -8.61
C ALA A 72 6.37 -26.57 -8.96
N LEU A 73 5.50 -26.51 -7.94
CA LEU A 73 4.08 -26.25 -8.11
C LEU A 73 3.82 -24.85 -8.71
N LEU A 74 4.50 -23.82 -8.21
CA LEU A 74 4.44 -22.46 -8.77
C LEU A 74 4.81 -22.45 -10.26
N GLY A 75 5.89 -23.14 -10.64
CA GLY A 75 6.31 -23.26 -12.04
C GLY A 75 5.26 -23.95 -12.93
N LYS A 76 4.58 -24.99 -12.42
CA LYS A 76 3.47 -25.65 -13.15
C LYS A 76 2.28 -24.72 -13.33
N LEU A 77 1.87 -24.01 -12.27
CA LEU A 77 0.78 -23.05 -12.33
C LEU A 77 1.08 -21.92 -13.33
N GLN A 78 2.30 -21.39 -13.33
CA GLN A 78 2.73 -20.37 -14.31
C GLN A 78 2.69 -20.87 -15.75
N GLY A 79 3.18 -22.08 -16.00
CA GLY A 79 3.12 -22.69 -17.33
C GLY A 79 1.67 -22.89 -17.81
N TRP A 80 0.75 -23.14 -16.87
CA TRP A 80 -0.68 -23.24 -17.18
C TRP A 80 -1.32 -21.86 -17.40
N GLU A 81 -0.99 -20.86 -16.56
CA GLU A 81 -1.41 -19.46 -16.74
C GLU A 81 -0.98 -18.91 -18.09
N ALA A 82 0.25 -19.17 -18.53
CA ALA A 82 0.75 -18.71 -19.82
C ALA A 82 -0.08 -19.27 -21.00
N GLN A 83 -0.38 -20.58 -20.99
CA GLN A 83 -1.24 -21.20 -22.01
C GLN A 83 -2.65 -20.62 -22.00
N LEU A 84 -3.21 -20.36 -20.82
CA LEU A 84 -4.55 -19.78 -20.66
C LEU A 84 -4.58 -18.31 -21.09
N ALA A 85 -3.54 -17.55 -20.80
CA ALA A 85 -3.40 -16.15 -21.20
C ALA A 85 -3.25 -16.01 -22.72
N ASP A 86 -2.52 -16.92 -23.37
CA ASP A 86 -2.43 -16.98 -24.83
C ASP A 86 -3.79 -17.31 -25.45
N ALA A 87 -4.50 -18.32 -24.90
CA ALA A 87 -5.83 -18.68 -25.36
C ALA A 87 -6.89 -17.59 -25.11
N LEU A 88 -6.69 -16.74 -24.10
CA LEU A 88 -7.58 -15.62 -23.78
C LEU A 88 -7.62 -14.59 -24.93
N ILE A 89 -6.56 -14.48 -25.73
CA ILE A 89 -6.50 -13.56 -26.88
C ILE A 89 -7.60 -13.86 -27.90
N ASP A 90 -7.89 -15.15 -28.11
CA ASP A 90 -8.89 -15.62 -29.07
C ASP A 90 -10.33 -15.64 -28.49
N GLU A 91 -10.48 -15.43 -27.18
CA GLU A 91 -11.78 -15.36 -26.52
C GLU A 91 -12.45 -14.01 -26.80
N ARG A 92 -13.71 -14.02 -27.26
CA ARG A 92 -14.46 -12.79 -27.52
C ARG A 92 -14.71 -12.01 -26.23
N ASP A 93 -14.64 -10.68 -26.32
CA ASP A 93 -14.88 -9.74 -25.22
C ASP A 93 -13.94 -9.94 -24.01
N SER A 94 -12.75 -10.51 -24.24
CA SER A 94 -11.77 -10.82 -23.19
C SER A 94 -10.79 -9.68 -22.87
N GLU A 95 -10.87 -8.53 -23.55
CA GLU A 95 -9.84 -7.49 -23.44
C GLU A 95 -9.69 -6.94 -22.02
N LEU A 96 -10.81 -6.86 -21.27
CA LEU A 96 -10.77 -6.46 -19.87
C LEU A 96 -10.09 -7.52 -18.99
N ALA A 97 -10.41 -8.80 -19.21
CA ALA A 97 -9.81 -9.90 -18.47
C ALA A 97 -8.30 -9.94 -18.72
N ARG A 98 -7.86 -9.75 -19.97
CA ARG A 98 -6.44 -9.64 -20.32
C ARG A 98 -5.78 -8.44 -19.65
N LEU A 99 -6.39 -7.27 -19.72
CA LEU A 99 -5.84 -6.06 -19.11
C LEU A 99 -5.70 -6.20 -17.58
N ARG A 100 -6.68 -6.83 -16.93
CA ARG A 100 -6.62 -7.13 -15.49
C ARG A 100 -5.57 -8.17 -15.17
N TYR A 101 -5.43 -9.22 -15.98
CA TYR A 101 -4.38 -10.22 -15.82
C TYR A 101 -2.98 -9.59 -15.90
N GLU A 102 -2.73 -8.77 -16.93
CA GLU A 102 -1.47 -8.02 -17.08
C GLU A 102 -1.21 -7.10 -15.88
N THR A 103 -2.26 -6.43 -15.38
CA THR A 103 -2.16 -5.59 -14.18
C THR A 103 -1.82 -6.42 -12.94
N THR A 104 -2.44 -7.58 -12.77
CA THR A 104 -2.18 -8.49 -11.65
C THR A 104 -0.74 -9.00 -11.68
N LEU A 105 -0.18 -9.32 -12.86
CA LEU A 105 1.23 -9.71 -12.96
C LEU A 105 2.20 -8.59 -12.58
N LEU A 106 1.86 -7.33 -12.89
CA LEU A 106 2.66 -6.18 -12.46
C LEU A 106 2.60 -5.94 -10.95
N LEU A 107 1.41 -6.04 -10.36
CA LEU A 107 1.20 -5.74 -8.94
C LEU A 107 1.64 -6.87 -8.01
N HIS A 108 1.66 -8.12 -8.49
CA HIS A 108 2.02 -9.33 -7.71
C HIS A 108 3.09 -10.16 -8.43
N PRO A 109 4.29 -9.60 -8.64
CA PRO A 109 5.36 -10.34 -9.27
C PRO A 109 5.86 -11.45 -8.36
N GLU A 110 6.36 -12.53 -8.96
CA GLU A 110 7.09 -13.54 -8.20
C GLU A 110 8.48 -13.01 -7.82
N PRO A 111 8.89 -13.16 -6.55
CA PRO A 111 10.21 -12.73 -6.09
C PRO A 111 11.33 -13.56 -6.75
N HIS A 112 12.55 -13.00 -6.77
CA HIS A 112 13.80 -13.66 -7.19
C HIS A 112 13.93 -14.12 -8.65
N MET A 113 12.97 -13.79 -9.51
CA MET A 113 13.10 -13.93 -10.97
C MET A 113 13.96 -12.80 -11.55
N GLN A 114 14.95 -13.13 -12.40
CA GLN A 114 15.79 -12.12 -13.05
C GLN A 114 14.99 -11.26 -14.04
N GLU A 115 15.00 -9.94 -13.85
CA GLU A 115 14.44 -8.98 -14.81
C GLU A 115 15.50 -8.33 -15.68
N THR A 116 15.11 -8.05 -16.92
CA THR A 116 15.88 -7.16 -17.80
C THR A 116 15.53 -5.72 -17.45
N ARG A 117 16.54 -4.88 -17.16
CA ARG A 117 16.36 -3.47 -16.78
C ARG A 117 15.45 -2.70 -17.75
N GLY A 118 14.58 -1.84 -17.22
CA GLY A 118 13.71 -0.96 -18.01
C GLY A 118 12.48 -1.63 -18.63
N THR A 119 12.37 -2.96 -18.63
CA THR A 119 11.19 -3.65 -19.19
C THR A 119 9.93 -3.38 -18.37
N THR A 120 10.06 -3.35 -17.04
CA THR A 120 8.95 -3.09 -16.11
C THR A 120 8.39 -1.68 -16.28
N ALA A 121 9.26 -0.67 -16.38
CA ALA A 121 8.82 0.71 -16.61
C ALA A 121 7.98 0.87 -17.89
N VAL A 122 8.43 0.26 -19.01
CA VAL A 122 7.71 0.27 -20.29
C VAL A 122 6.39 -0.47 -20.18
N HIS A 123 6.37 -1.63 -19.52
CA HIS A 123 5.17 -2.43 -19.33
C HIS A 123 4.11 -1.67 -18.51
N VAL A 124 4.50 -1.08 -17.38
CA VAL A 124 3.60 -0.27 -16.54
C VAL A 124 3.02 0.90 -17.32
N ALA A 125 3.83 1.61 -18.11
CA ALA A 125 3.36 2.71 -18.95
C ALA A 125 2.30 2.24 -19.97
N ARG A 126 2.56 1.14 -20.68
CA ARG A 126 1.62 0.54 -21.65
C ARG A 126 0.29 0.15 -21.00
N VAL A 127 0.33 -0.57 -19.89
CA VAL A 127 -0.87 -1.06 -19.18
C VAL A 127 -1.66 0.11 -18.59
N THR A 128 -0.97 1.12 -18.04
CA THR A 128 -1.61 2.35 -17.57
C THR A 128 -2.33 3.07 -18.71
N GLY A 129 -1.69 3.23 -19.87
CA GLY A 129 -2.32 3.86 -21.04
C GLY A 129 -3.56 3.09 -21.53
N ALA A 130 -3.53 1.76 -21.51
CA ALA A 130 -4.70 0.94 -21.85
C ALA A 130 -5.87 1.15 -20.87
N TRP A 131 -5.60 1.27 -19.57
CA TRP A 131 -6.61 1.61 -18.57
C TRP A 131 -7.17 3.01 -18.76
N GLU A 132 -6.33 3.99 -19.11
CA GLU A 132 -6.77 5.34 -19.44
C GLU A 132 -7.70 5.32 -20.64
N GLN A 133 -7.30 4.69 -21.75
CA GLN A 133 -8.11 4.59 -22.96
C GLN A 133 -9.49 3.99 -22.67
N ARG A 134 -9.51 2.90 -21.90
CA ARG A 134 -10.75 2.25 -21.47
C ARG A 134 -11.61 3.16 -20.59
N ARG A 135 -10.99 3.99 -19.77
CA ARG A 135 -11.70 4.96 -18.93
C ARG A 135 -12.27 6.12 -19.75
N GLY A 136 -11.53 6.58 -20.75
CA GLY A 136 -11.98 7.60 -21.72
C GLY A 136 -13.16 7.11 -22.56
N SER A 137 -13.22 5.82 -22.87
CA SER A 137 -14.31 5.22 -23.65
C SER A 137 -15.61 4.97 -22.84
N ARG A 138 -15.72 5.46 -21.60
CA ARG A 138 -16.89 5.21 -20.74
C ARG A 138 -18.06 6.11 -21.15
N SER A 139 -19.27 5.53 -21.13
CA SER A 139 -20.48 6.30 -21.43
C SER A 139 -20.80 7.36 -20.37
N SER A 140 -21.32 8.51 -20.80
CA SER A 140 -21.80 9.58 -19.90
C SER A 140 -22.84 9.09 -18.89
N ARG A 141 -23.65 8.09 -19.26
CA ARG A 141 -24.66 7.48 -18.37
C ARG A 141 -24.01 6.75 -17.21
N THR A 142 -22.97 5.95 -17.48
CA THR A 142 -22.21 5.22 -16.45
C THR A 142 -21.55 6.22 -15.50
N ILE A 143 -20.88 7.24 -16.05
CA ILE A 143 -20.23 8.30 -15.27
C ILE A 143 -21.23 9.00 -14.34
N LEU A 144 -22.39 9.40 -14.86
CA LEU A 144 -23.43 10.06 -14.07
C LEU A 144 -23.94 9.16 -12.94
N SER A 145 -24.20 7.89 -13.23
CA SER A 145 -24.71 6.94 -12.24
C SER A 145 -23.76 6.76 -11.05
N GLU A 146 -22.45 6.66 -11.31
CA GLU A 146 -21.47 6.52 -10.24
C GLU A 146 -21.30 7.82 -9.44
N ARG A 147 -21.41 8.99 -10.09
CA ARG A 147 -21.40 10.28 -9.36
C ARG A 147 -22.60 10.42 -8.44
N VAL A 148 -23.78 9.99 -8.88
CA VAL A 148 -24.98 9.97 -8.03
C VAL A 148 -24.77 9.05 -6.84
N GLN A 149 -24.20 7.86 -7.06
CA GLN A 149 -23.86 6.94 -5.99
C GLN A 149 -22.86 7.56 -4.99
N GLN A 150 -21.77 8.15 -5.49
CA GLN A 150 -20.77 8.84 -4.68
C GLN A 150 -21.40 9.93 -3.82
N ASN A 151 -22.23 10.80 -4.40
CA ASN A 151 -22.94 11.85 -3.67
C ASN A 151 -23.83 11.26 -2.57
N ARG A 152 -24.58 10.20 -2.87
CA ARG A 152 -25.41 9.51 -1.88
C ARG A 152 -24.56 8.99 -0.72
N ASP A 153 -23.39 8.41 -1.01
CA ASP A 153 -22.49 7.89 0.01
C ASP A 153 -21.91 9.03 0.89
N PHE A 154 -21.61 10.20 0.31
CA PHE A 154 -21.22 11.39 1.08
C PHE A 154 -22.35 11.96 1.95
N PHE A 155 -23.57 12.06 1.42
CA PHE A 155 -24.73 12.50 2.20
C PHE A 155 -25.02 11.55 3.35
N ARG A 156 -24.94 10.23 3.10
CA ARG A 156 -25.04 9.22 4.17
C ARG A 156 -23.95 9.43 5.21
N HIS A 157 -22.70 9.62 4.80
CA HIS A 157 -21.61 9.85 5.76
C HIS A 157 -21.92 11.05 6.67
N GLY A 158 -22.31 12.19 6.08
CA GLY A 158 -22.68 13.40 6.81
C GLY A 158 -23.84 13.18 7.78
N ALA A 159 -24.90 12.52 7.33
CA ALA A 159 -26.06 12.18 8.16
C ALA A 159 -25.69 11.23 9.31
N MET A 160 -24.69 10.35 9.12
CA MET A 160 -24.27 9.38 10.11
C MET A 160 -23.21 9.88 11.10
N LEU A 161 -22.66 11.08 10.90
CA LEU A 161 -21.63 11.65 11.79
C LEU A 161 -22.03 11.62 13.28
N PRO A 162 -23.23 12.08 13.71
CA PRO A 162 -23.57 12.05 15.13
C PRO A 162 -23.50 10.64 15.75
N PHE A 163 -23.90 9.61 14.99
CA PHE A 163 -23.86 8.22 15.45
C PHE A 163 -22.42 7.70 15.56
N TYR A 164 -21.57 8.01 14.57
CA TYR A 164 -20.15 7.68 14.62
C TYR A 164 -19.45 8.33 15.81
N TRP A 165 -19.78 9.59 16.12
CA TRP A 165 -19.21 10.30 17.28
C TRP A 165 -19.69 9.71 18.61
N GLY A 166 -20.97 9.35 18.70
CA GLY A 166 -21.52 8.66 19.88
C GLY A 166 -20.85 7.30 20.10
N ARG A 167 -20.68 6.51 19.04
CA ARG A 167 -19.99 5.22 19.08
C ARG A 167 -18.52 5.37 19.47
N ARG A 168 -17.79 6.31 18.84
CA ARG A 168 -16.39 6.62 19.17
C ARG A 168 -16.20 6.90 20.67
N ARG A 169 -17.07 7.70 21.28
CA ARG A 169 -17.01 7.99 22.73
C ARG A 169 -17.17 6.74 23.60
N ARG A 170 -17.96 5.75 23.17
CA ARG A 170 -18.09 4.47 23.86
C ARG A 170 -16.85 3.60 23.66
N ILE A 171 -16.40 3.48 22.42
CA ILE A 171 -15.21 2.71 22.05
C ILE A 171 -13.98 3.19 22.83
N ARG A 172 -13.79 4.50 22.99
CA ARG A 172 -12.70 5.07 23.81
C ARG A 172 -12.63 4.56 25.24
N LYS A 173 -13.74 4.11 25.83
CA LYS A 173 -13.76 3.55 27.19
C LYS A 173 -13.13 2.17 27.29
N LEU A 174 -12.93 1.51 26.15
CA LEU A 174 -12.33 0.18 26.06
C LEU A 174 -10.80 0.27 25.88
N PHE A 175 -10.26 1.43 25.52
CA PHE A 175 -8.82 1.58 25.36
C PHE A 175 -8.14 1.75 26.73
N PRO A 176 -6.94 1.16 26.92
CA PRO A 176 -6.12 1.39 28.11
C PRO A 176 -5.78 2.87 28.33
N GLY A 177 -5.62 3.27 29.59
CA GLY A 177 -5.32 4.66 29.98
C GLY A 177 -4.03 5.20 29.34
N VAL A 178 -3.00 4.35 29.24
CA VAL A 178 -1.68 4.70 28.67
C VAL A 178 -1.77 5.28 27.26
N VAL A 179 -2.75 4.84 26.46
CA VAL A 179 -2.98 5.33 25.09
C VAL A 179 -3.36 6.81 25.07
N PHE A 180 -4.05 7.29 26.11
CA PHE A 180 -4.49 8.69 26.20
C PHE A 180 -3.48 9.59 26.92
N GLU A 181 -2.65 9.02 27.78
CA GLU A 181 -1.62 9.72 28.55
C GLU A 181 -0.45 10.13 27.64
N GLU A 182 0.00 9.23 26.76
CA GLU A 182 1.12 9.49 25.86
C GLU A 182 0.65 10.23 24.59
N PRO A 183 1.17 11.45 24.29
CA PRO A 183 0.71 12.26 23.16
C PRO A 183 0.81 11.57 21.79
N ALA A 184 1.89 10.82 21.56
CA ALA A 184 2.11 10.10 20.30
C ALA A 184 1.08 8.99 20.10
N LEU A 185 0.85 8.14 21.10
CA LEU A 185 -0.13 7.05 21.04
C LEU A 185 -1.54 7.58 20.81
N ARG A 186 -1.90 8.67 21.49
CA ARG A 186 -3.18 9.37 21.30
C ARG A 186 -3.35 9.92 19.88
N ALA A 187 -2.27 10.44 19.27
CA ALA A 187 -2.29 10.91 17.90
C ALA A 187 -2.51 9.75 16.91
N THR A 188 -1.84 8.62 17.12
CA THR A 188 -2.04 7.39 16.34
C THR A 188 -3.49 6.89 16.45
N LEU A 189 -4.04 6.79 17.66
CA LEU A 189 -5.45 6.45 17.86
C LEU A 189 -6.38 7.44 17.15
N PHE A 190 -6.11 8.74 17.23
CA PHE A 190 -6.93 9.76 16.58
C PHE A 190 -7.00 9.59 15.06
N ALA A 191 -5.92 9.13 14.42
CA ALA A 191 -5.91 8.81 13.00
C ALA A 191 -6.81 7.60 12.69
N ILE A 192 -6.74 6.54 13.49
CA ILE A 192 -7.58 5.32 13.35
C ILE A 192 -9.06 5.67 13.50
N GLU A 193 -9.39 6.51 14.48
CA GLU A 193 -10.77 6.96 14.74
C GLU A 193 -11.38 7.77 13.57
N GLN A 194 -10.57 8.28 12.65
CA GLN A 194 -11.05 8.93 11.42
C GLN A 194 -11.33 7.93 10.31
N ILE A 195 -10.56 6.84 10.22
CA ILE A 195 -10.64 5.86 9.14
C ILE A 195 -11.86 4.95 9.31
N GLY A 196 -12.12 4.46 10.52
CA GLY A 196 -13.22 3.53 10.80
C GLY A 196 -14.59 3.99 10.25
N PRO A 197 -15.05 5.23 10.55
CA PRO A 197 -16.29 5.78 10.00
C PRO A 197 -16.32 5.93 8.46
N LEU A 198 -15.17 6.17 7.83
CA LEU A 198 -15.08 6.23 6.37
C LEU A 198 -15.28 4.84 5.78
N VAL A 199 -14.62 3.84 6.33
CA VAL A 199 -14.74 2.44 5.89
C VAL A 199 -16.18 1.93 6.09
N ASP A 200 -16.73 2.11 7.28
CA ASP A 200 -18.11 1.70 7.58
C ASP A 200 -19.12 2.32 6.61
N ASN A 201 -18.90 3.57 6.23
CA ASN A 201 -19.76 4.27 5.31
C ASN A 201 -19.52 3.85 3.86
N PHE A 202 -18.31 3.99 3.35
CA PHE A 202 -18.01 3.88 1.93
C PHE A 202 -17.77 2.44 1.49
N ALA A 203 -17.12 1.62 2.31
CA ALA A 203 -16.95 0.19 2.03
C ALA A 203 -18.22 -0.61 2.36
N PHE A 204 -18.80 -0.36 3.55
CA PHE A 204 -19.89 -1.17 4.10
C PHE A 204 -21.25 -0.48 4.13
N LYS A 205 -21.42 0.53 3.27
CA LYS A 205 -22.71 1.19 3.01
C LYS A 205 -23.44 1.72 4.25
N GLY A 206 -22.70 2.11 5.29
CA GLY A 206 -23.24 2.68 6.52
C GLY A 206 -23.58 1.65 7.60
N ALA A 207 -23.13 0.40 7.46
CA ALA A 207 -23.36 -0.66 8.45
C ALA A 207 -22.89 -0.27 9.88
N GLY A 208 -21.83 0.52 9.99
CA GLY A 208 -21.35 1.05 11.28
C GLY A 208 -22.19 2.16 11.89
N GLY A 209 -23.30 2.51 11.25
CA GLY A 209 -24.22 3.55 11.69
C GLY A 209 -25.06 3.21 12.92
N VAL A 210 -25.03 1.97 13.39
CA VAL A 210 -25.74 1.53 14.60
C VAL A 210 -25.06 2.19 15.82
N PRO A 211 -25.71 3.13 16.52
CA PRO A 211 -25.04 3.89 17.55
C PRO A 211 -24.54 3.01 18.69
N MET A 212 -25.34 2.02 19.13
CA MET A 212 -25.12 1.34 20.40
C MET A 212 -24.03 0.26 20.39
N SER A 213 -23.72 -0.33 19.23
CA SER A 213 -22.74 -1.42 19.17
C SER A 213 -21.31 -0.90 19.32
N THR A 214 -20.54 -1.55 20.19
CA THR A 214 -19.08 -1.36 20.35
C THR A 214 -18.28 -2.52 19.80
N SER A 215 -18.90 -3.52 19.14
CA SER A 215 -18.20 -4.71 18.65
C SER A 215 -17.02 -4.37 17.72
N VAL A 216 -17.18 -3.36 16.87
CA VAL A 216 -16.10 -2.86 16.00
C VAL A 216 -14.89 -2.28 16.75
N ALA A 217 -14.98 -2.05 18.07
CA ALA A 217 -13.84 -1.62 18.88
C ALA A 217 -12.68 -2.59 18.76
N LEU A 218 -12.94 -3.90 18.68
CA LEU A 218 -11.89 -4.91 18.53
C LEU A 218 -11.05 -4.65 17.27
N ALA A 219 -11.66 -4.30 16.13
CA ALA A 219 -10.92 -3.95 14.93
C ALA A 219 -10.12 -2.64 15.07
N ASP A 220 -10.63 -1.65 15.81
CA ASP A 220 -9.91 -0.38 16.04
C ASP A 220 -8.72 -0.59 17.01
N ILE A 221 -8.91 -1.41 18.06
CA ILE A 221 -7.88 -1.76 19.05
C ILE A 221 -6.81 -2.65 18.41
N ALA A 222 -7.20 -3.68 17.65
CA ALA A 222 -6.27 -4.53 16.92
C ALA A 222 -5.45 -3.74 15.90
N PHE A 223 -6.07 -2.77 15.20
CA PHE A 223 -5.34 -1.92 14.27
C PHE A 223 -4.36 -0.98 14.99
N LEU A 224 -4.73 -0.44 16.17
CA LEU A 224 -3.79 0.33 16.99
C LEU A 224 -2.62 -0.55 17.46
N TYR A 225 -2.93 -1.74 18.00
CA TYR A 225 -1.91 -2.70 18.41
C TYR A 225 -0.94 -2.99 17.25
N MET A 226 -1.46 -3.25 16.06
CA MET A 226 -0.65 -3.51 14.86
C MET A 226 0.26 -2.33 14.51
N GLN A 227 -0.26 -1.09 14.50
CA GLN A 227 0.54 0.11 14.23
C GLN A 227 1.66 0.32 15.27
N LEU A 228 1.38 0.04 16.54
CA LEU A 228 2.38 0.13 17.60
C LEU A 228 3.36 -1.05 17.58
N ALA A 229 2.94 -2.21 17.09
CA ALA A 229 3.78 -3.40 16.96
C ALA A 229 4.78 -3.23 15.82
N ASP A 230 4.32 -2.75 14.65
CA ASP A 230 5.18 -2.38 13.53
C ASP A 230 6.24 -1.37 13.99
N GLU A 231 5.81 -0.33 14.71
CA GLU A 231 6.73 0.63 15.32
C GLU A 231 7.73 0.01 16.28
N PHE A 232 7.25 -0.84 17.19
CA PHE A 232 8.12 -1.50 18.15
C PHE A 232 9.18 -2.35 17.46
N LEU A 233 8.84 -3.00 16.36
CA LEU A 233 9.76 -3.84 15.58
C LEU A 233 10.80 -3.02 14.81
N ASP A 234 10.42 -1.86 14.28
CA ASP A 234 11.35 -0.91 13.66
C ASP A 234 12.33 -0.33 14.70
N GLU A 235 11.82 0.06 15.87
CA GLU A 235 12.64 0.59 16.96
C GLU A 235 13.53 -0.50 17.60
N LEU A 236 13.04 -1.74 17.65
CA LEU A 236 13.84 -2.88 18.04
C LEU A 236 14.97 -3.14 17.03
N ALA A 237 14.71 -3.02 15.73
CA ALA A 237 15.75 -3.12 14.70
C ALA A 237 16.81 -2.03 14.89
N ALA A 238 16.39 -0.79 15.16
CA ALA A 238 17.31 0.31 15.45
C ALA A 238 18.17 0.03 16.70
N ALA A 239 17.55 -0.44 17.78
CA ALA A 239 18.24 -0.74 19.04
C ALA A 239 19.16 -1.98 18.96
N ALA A 240 18.78 -2.99 18.17
CA ALA A 240 19.54 -4.23 17.99
C ALA A 240 20.63 -4.15 16.91
N GLY A 241 20.76 -3.00 16.22
CA GLY A 241 21.76 -2.78 15.17
C GLY A 241 21.39 -3.33 13.79
N GLY A 242 20.10 -3.56 13.51
CA GLY A 242 19.57 -3.88 12.19
C GLY A 242 18.42 -4.90 12.19
N HIS A 243 17.68 -4.95 11.07
CA HIS A 243 16.53 -5.86 10.87
C HIS A 243 16.92 -7.35 10.99
N ASP A 244 18.10 -7.76 10.52
CA ASP A 244 18.57 -9.16 10.65
C ASP A 244 18.64 -9.62 12.12
N THR A 245 19.15 -8.76 13.02
CA THR A 245 19.35 -9.11 14.43
C THR A 245 18.03 -9.12 15.18
N ALA A 246 17.20 -8.10 14.98
CA ALA A 246 15.87 -8.03 15.55
C ALA A 246 14.96 -9.15 15.02
N GLY A 247 15.05 -9.48 13.72
CA GLY A 247 14.36 -10.60 13.10
C GLY A 247 14.66 -11.94 13.77
N ARG A 248 15.95 -12.24 14.02
CA ARG A 248 16.34 -13.47 14.76
C ARG A 248 15.79 -13.51 16.20
N LEU A 249 15.75 -12.37 16.88
CA LEU A 249 15.17 -12.26 18.21
C LEU A 249 13.68 -12.58 18.18
N VAL A 250 12.94 -11.93 17.27
CA VAL A 250 11.50 -12.14 17.11
C VAL A 250 11.20 -13.58 16.72
N GLN A 251 11.96 -14.15 15.77
CA GLN A 251 11.78 -15.52 15.30
C GLN A 251 11.99 -16.56 16.41
N ALA A 252 12.85 -16.30 17.40
CA ALA A 252 13.10 -17.21 18.51
C ALA A 252 11.90 -17.37 19.46
N VAL A 253 10.98 -16.39 19.49
CA VAL A 253 9.81 -16.38 20.38
C VAL A 253 8.48 -16.38 19.64
N TYR A 254 8.49 -16.16 18.33
CA TYR A 254 7.29 -16.12 17.49
C TYR A 254 6.73 -17.52 17.25
N ARG A 255 5.42 -17.68 17.45
CA ARG A 255 4.68 -18.88 17.05
C ARG A 255 3.98 -18.63 15.74
N ASN A 256 4.10 -19.58 14.81
CA ASN A 256 3.41 -19.52 13.52
C ASN A 256 1.98 -20.10 13.59
N ASP A 257 1.62 -20.82 14.65
CA ASP A 257 0.25 -21.23 14.89
C ASP A 257 -0.61 -20.02 15.31
N THR A 258 -1.73 -19.78 14.62
CA THR A 258 -2.66 -18.67 14.91
C THR A 258 -3.59 -18.97 16.10
N SER A 259 -3.18 -19.90 16.98
CA SER A 259 -3.99 -20.33 18.13
C SER A 259 -4.05 -19.28 19.24
N LYS A 260 -3.04 -18.41 19.31
CA LYS A 260 -2.95 -17.26 20.22
C LYS A 260 -2.61 -16.01 19.42
N ARG A 261 -2.62 -14.85 20.08
CA ARG A 261 -2.06 -13.62 19.52
C ARG A 261 -0.53 -13.71 19.33
N PRO A 262 0.04 -12.96 18.37
CA PRO A 262 1.48 -12.91 18.20
C PRO A 262 2.16 -12.29 19.43
N LEU A 263 3.44 -12.66 19.63
CA LEU A 263 4.28 -12.19 20.74
C LEU A 263 3.74 -12.47 22.15
N CYS A 264 2.79 -13.41 22.32
CA CYS A 264 2.29 -13.77 23.65
C CYS A 264 3.40 -14.22 24.62
N ASP A 265 4.52 -14.71 24.09
CA ASP A 265 5.67 -15.16 24.85
C ASP A 265 6.82 -14.12 24.89
N LEU A 266 6.76 -13.03 24.12
CA LEU A 266 7.81 -12.01 24.14
C LEU A 266 7.74 -11.24 25.48
N SER A 267 8.91 -10.88 26.01
CA SER A 267 9.01 -10.09 27.24
C SER A 267 10.24 -9.19 27.18
N LEU A 268 10.29 -8.15 28.02
CA LEU A 268 11.47 -7.29 28.14
C LEU A 268 12.74 -8.08 28.56
N ALA A 269 12.58 -9.22 29.24
CA ALA A 269 13.72 -10.07 29.59
C ALA A 269 14.39 -10.67 28.34
N HIS A 270 13.61 -11.04 27.33
CA HIS A 270 14.15 -11.52 26.05
C HIS A 270 14.99 -10.44 25.35
N LEU A 271 14.54 -9.18 25.38
CA LEU A 271 15.30 -8.05 24.81
C LEU A 271 16.64 -7.86 25.53
N ARG A 272 16.62 -7.84 26.87
CA ARG A 272 17.83 -7.68 27.69
C ARG A 272 18.80 -8.85 27.52
N GLN A 273 18.31 -10.08 27.39
CA GLN A 273 19.14 -11.25 27.10
C GLN A 273 19.81 -11.17 25.73
N ALA A 274 19.16 -10.52 24.75
CA ALA A 274 19.71 -10.25 23.43
C ALA A 274 20.66 -9.03 23.40
N GLY A 275 20.95 -8.41 24.55
CA GLY A 275 21.84 -7.25 24.65
C GLY A 275 21.19 -5.91 24.28
N VAL A 276 19.86 -5.86 24.13
CA VAL A 276 19.11 -4.62 23.92
C VAL A 276 18.69 -4.05 25.28
N ASP A 277 19.07 -2.80 25.56
CA ASP A 277 18.57 -2.06 26.72
C ASP A 277 17.29 -1.28 26.34
N PRO A 278 16.09 -1.76 26.71
CA PRO A 278 14.83 -1.14 26.29
C PRO A 278 14.57 0.20 26.98
N ASP A 279 15.28 0.52 28.07
CA ASP A 279 15.12 1.76 28.82
C ASP A 279 16.05 2.88 28.30
N ALA A 280 17.16 2.50 27.66
CA ALA A 280 18.11 3.44 27.06
C ALA A 280 17.71 3.90 25.64
N HIS A 281 16.94 3.09 24.91
CA HIS A 281 16.52 3.41 23.54
C HIS A 281 15.26 4.28 23.51
N ALA A 282 15.39 5.50 22.99
CA ALA A 282 14.26 6.40 22.76
C ALA A 282 13.70 6.19 21.35
N THR A 283 12.40 5.86 21.28
CA THR A 283 11.66 5.66 20.03
C THR A 283 11.37 6.98 19.31
N LYS A 284 10.92 6.93 18.05
CA LYS A 284 10.45 8.11 17.30
C LYS A 284 9.24 8.79 17.95
N PHE A 285 8.54 8.10 18.84
CA PHE A 285 7.46 8.66 19.65
C PHE A 285 7.94 9.44 20.88
N GLY A 286 9.26 9.46 21.15
CA GLY A 286 9.84 10.14 22.30
C GLY A 286 9.62 9.41 23.63
N ILE A 287 9.20 8.14 23.59
CA ILE A 287 9.09 7.24 24.73
C ILE A 287 10.16 6.14 24.66
N THR A 288 10.47 5.49 25.78
CA THR A 288 11.40 4.35 25.78
C THR A 288 10.79 3.14 25.08
N LEU A 289 11.64 2.26 24.57
CA LEU A 289 11.18 0.98 23.98
C LEU A 289 10.41 0.14 25.02
N SER A 290 10.80 0.20 26.30
CA SER A 290 10.06 -0.44 27.40
C SER A 290 8.64 0.10 27.56
N LYS A 291 8.45 1.42 27.54
CA LYS A 291 7.11 2.04 27.62
C LYS A 291 6.23 1.68 26.42
N LEU A 292 6.80 1.62 25.22
CA LEU A 292 6.05 1.20 24.03
C LEU A 292 5.61 -0.27 24.16
N PHE A 293 6.49 -1.14 24.66
CA PHE A 293 6.17 -2.54 24.95
C PHE A 293 5.05 -2.67 25.99
N ASP A 294 5.10 -1.90 27.09
CA ASP A 294 4.05 -1.90 28.11
C ASP A 294 2.69 -1.47 27.55
N ALA A 295 2.66 -0.50 26.63
CA ALA A 295 1.44 -0.07 25.96
C ALA A 295 0.87 -1.17 25.04
N LEU A 296 1.75 -1.90 24.33
CA LEU A 296 1.36 -3.06 23.53
C LEU A 296 0.78 -4.17 24.40
N ASP A 297 1.39 -4.48 25.54
CA ASP A 297 0.91 -5.53 26.44
C ASP A 297 -0.47 -5.20 27.02
N GLN A 298 -0.70 -3.94 27.42
CA GLN A 298 -2.02 -3.49 27.87
C GLN A 298 -3.09 -3.59 26.76
N LEU A 299 -2.76 -3.21 25.53
CA LEU A 299 -3.66 -3.38 24.40
C LEU A 299 -3.94 -4.86 24.13
N ALA A 300 -2.93 -5.72 24.29
CA ALA A 300 -3.06 -7.14 24.09
C ALA A 300 -4.00 -7.78 25.13
N VAL A 301 -3.90 -7.38 26.40
CA VAL A 301 -4.86 -7.78 27.44
C VAL A 301 -6.28 -7.37 27.07
N THR A 302 -6.48 -6.13 26.61
CA THR A 302 -7.81 -5.67 26.14
C THR A 302 -8.33 -6.49 24.97
N ILE A 303 -7.47 -6.87 24.02
CA ILE A 303 -7.85 -7.75 22.90
C ILE A 303 -8.28 -9.12 23.44
N ASP A 304 -7.48 -9.73 24.32
CA ASP A 304 -7.78 -11.04 24.90
C ASP A 304 -9.11 -11.03 25.68
N GLU A 305 -9.38 -9.95 26.44
CA GLU A 305 -10.67 -9.74 27.13
C GLU A 305 -11.85 -9.65 26.17
N LEU A 306 -11.70 -8.93 25.05
CA LEU A 306 -12.74 -8.80 24.04
C LEU A 306 -12.97 -10.11 23.25
N LEU A 307 -11.97 -10.97 23.18
CA LEU A 307 -12.03 -12.25 22.49
C LEU A 307 -12.58 -13.39 23.36
N ALA A 308 -12.56 -13.27 24.68
CA ALA A 308 -12.96 -14.32 25.61
C ALA A 308 -14.37 -14.88 25.36
N ASP A 309 -15.30 -14.03 24.93
CA ASP A 309 -16.69 -14.38 24.62
C ASP A 309 -17.03 -14.21 23.12
N ALA A 310 -16.03 -14.05 22.26
CA ALA A 310 -16.24 -13.84 20.82
C ALA A 310 -16.43 -15.17 20.07
N ASP A 311 -17.18 -15.13 18.96
CA ASP A 311 -17.30 -16.29 18.07
C ASP A 311 -15.94 -16.71 17.50
N ASP A 312 -15.73 -18.01 17.29
CA ASP A 312 -14.48 -18.58 16.74
C ASP A 312 -14.03 -17.90 15.44
N ALA A 313 -14.97 -17.47 14.59
CA ALA A 313 -14.67 -16.76 13.35
C ALA A 313 -14.06 -15.37 13.60
N ILE A 314 -14.46 -14.68 14.67
CA ILE A 314 -13.90 -13.38 15.07
C ILE A 314 -12.53 -13.59 15.71
N VAL A 315 -12.38 -14.61 16.57
CA VAL A 315 -11.08 -14.99 17.16
C VAL A 315 -10.07 -15.29 16.05
N HIS A 316 -10.43 -16.17 15.11
CA HIS A 316 -9.57 -16.53 13.99
C HIS A 316 -9.20 -15.32 13.12
N ALA A 317 -10.18 -14.49 12.73
CA ALA A 317 -9.91 -13.30 11.92
C ALA A 317 -9.01 -12.29 12.65
N THR A 318 -9.16 -12.16 13.97
CA THR A 318 -8.34 -11.26 14.80
C THR A 318 -6.91 -11.78 14.88
N HIS A 319 -6.70 -13.04 15.22
CA HIS A 319 -5.36 -13.63 15.26
C HIS A 319 -4.70 -13.62 13.88
N LEU A 320 -5.41 -13.96 12.80
CA LEU A 320 -4.88 -13.91 11.45
C LEU A 320 -4.39 -12.50 11.07
N PHE A 321 -5.21 -11.47 11.34
CA PHE A 321 -4.83 -10.08 11.13
C PHE A 321 -3.57 -9.69 11.92
N LEU A 322 -3.51 -10.04 13.20
CA LEU A 322 -2.37 -9.73 14.05
C LEU A 322 -1.09 -10.47 13.62
N HIS A 323 -1.18 -11.78 13.35
CA HIS A 323 -0.04 -12.61 12.92
C HIS A 323 0.55 -12.11 11.60
N HIS A 324 -0.30 -11.68 10.66
CA HIS A 324 0.14 -11.22 9.35
C HIS A 324 1.15 -10.06 9.44
N CYS A 325 0.96 -9.13 10.38
CA CYS A 325 1.89 -8.02 10.62
C CYS A 325 3.31 -8.51 10.98
N PHE A 326 3.41 -9.52 11.85
CA PHE A 326 4.71 -10.08 12.25
C PHE A 326 5.33 -10.92 11.16
N GLN A 327 4.52 -11.67 10.41
CA GLN A 327 5.00 -12.40 9.23
C GLN A 327 5.63 -11.43 8.22
N THR A 328 4.99 -10.28 7.96
CA THR A 328 5.53 -9.29 7.03
C THR A 328 6.84 -8.66 7.51
N TYR A 329 7.03 -8.51 8.82
CA TYR A 329 8.32 -8.09 9.37
C TYR A 329 9.42 -9.15 9.19
N LEU A 330 9.09 -10.42 9.42
CA LEU A 330 10.03 -11.53 9.18
C LEU A 330 10.38 -11.66 7.70
N ASP A 331 9.40 -11.47 6.80
CA ASP A 331 9.63 -11.38 5.36
C ASP A 331 10.64 -10.27 5.03
N GLU A 332 10.48 -9.08 5.64
CA GLU A 332 11.39 -7.94 5.45
C GLU A 332 12.82 -8.25 5.93
N ALA A 333 12.96 -8.86 7.12
CA ALA A 333 14.24 -9.29 7.65
C ALA A 333 14.93 -10.34 6.76
N GLU A 334 14.18 -11.31 6.23
CA GLU A 334 14.72 -12.30 5.29
C GLU A 334 15.19 -11.64 3.99
N LEU A 335 14.35 -10.78 3.40
CA LEU A 335 14.69 -10.05 2.17
C LEU A 335 15.96 -9.21 2.35
N CYS A 336 16.05 -8.45 3.44
CA CYS A 336 17.23 -7.62 3.75
C CYS A 336 18.51 -8.46 3.88
N GLY A 337 18.42 -9.62 4.53
CA GLY A 337 19.53 -10.56 4.67
C GLY A 337 20.09 -11.07 3.33
N THR A 338 19.28 -11.02 2.27
CA THR A 338 19.61 -11.52 0.93
C THR A 338 19.96 -10.42 -0.08
N ALA A 339 19.72 -9.15 0.29
CA ALA A 339 19.99 -8.00 -0.54
C ALA A 339 21.48 -7.81 -0.82
N ARG A 340 21.81 -7.20 -1.97
CA ARG A 340 23.19 -6.85 -2.31
C ARG A 340 23.76 -5.91 -1.25
N ALA A 341 24.96 -6.23 -0.76
CA ALA A 341 25.60 -5.49 0.33
C ALA A 341 24.75 -5.35 1.61
N ARG A 342 23.73 -6.22 1.78
CA ARG A 342 22.74 -6.17 2.88
C ARG A 342 22.03 -4.82 3.00
N ARG A 343 21.79 -4.19 1.86
CA ARG A 343 21.14 -2.88 1.74
C ARG A 343 19.72 -3.05 1.23
N ALA A 344 18.74 -2.75 2.08
CA ALA A 344 17.31 -2.90 1.75
C ALA A 344 16.88 -2.04 0.55
N ASP A 345 17.53 -0.88 0.35
CA ASP A 345 17.27 0.00 -0.78
C ASP A 345 17.76 -0.55 -2.13
N GLN A 346 18.54 -1.63 -2.12
CA GLN A 346 19.06 -2.33 -3.31
C GLN A 346 18.34 -3.66 -3.60
N LEU A 347 17.18 -3.90 -2.99
CA LEU A 347 16.32 -5.02 -3.35
C LEU A 347 15.85 -4.93 -4.81
N HIS A 348 15.50 -6.06 -5.40
CA HIS A 348 14.82 -6.06 -6.69
C HIS A 348 13.42 -5.47 -6.53
N LEU A 349 12.97 -4.67 -7.51
CA LEU A 349 11.63 -4.06 -7.48
C LEU A 349 10.51 -5.10 -7.29
N ARG A 350 10.68 -6.32 -7.83
CA ARG A 350 9.74 -7.43 -7.64
C ARG A 350 9.65 -7.91 -6.20
N ASP A 351 10.78 -8.06 -5.53
CA ASP A 351 10.84 -8.49 -4.14
C ASP A 351 10.15 -7.45 -3.25
N THR A 352 10.42 -6.17 -3.49
CA THR A 352 9.72 -5.06 -2.83
C THR A 352 8.21 -5.06 -3.13
N ALA A 353 7.80 -5.25 -4.38
CA ALA A 353 6.38 -5.27 -4.75
C ALA A 353 5.62 -6.45 -4.11
N TRP A 354 6.21 -7.64 -4.10
CA TRP A 354 5.68 -8.81 -3.40
C TRP A 354 5.51 -8.55 -1.90
N HIS A 355 6.57 -8.01 -1.26
CA HIS A 355 6.54 -7.69 0.16
C HIS A 355 5.48 -6.62 0.48
N PHE A 356 5.42 -5.55 -0.31
CA PHE A 356 4.45 -4.49 -0.12
C PHE A 356 3.01 -4.90 -0.41
N TYR A 357 2.76 -5.88 -1.26
CA TYR A 357 1.43 -6.48 -1.36
C TYR A 357 1.00 -7.10 -0.03
N ARG A 358 1.88 -7.89 0.59
CA ARG A 358 1.62 -8.52 1.89
C ARG A 358 1.49 -7.45 2.97
N LYS A 359 2.48 -6.56 3.11
CA LYS A 359 2.55 -5.51 4.14
C LYS A 359 1.40 -4.52 4.07
N ASN A 360 0.92 -4.14 2.88
CA ASN A 360 -0.08 -3.08 2.73
C ASN A 360 -1.47 -3.57 2.32
N ASN A 361 -1.57 -4.47 1.33
CA ASN A 361 -2.87 -4.85 0.77
C ASN A 361 -3.54 -5.94 1.58
N MET A 362 -2.81 -7.03 1.86
CA MET A 362 -3.37 -8.15 2.63
C MET A 362 -3.72 -7.72 4.04
N VAL A 363 -2.87 -6.93 4.71
CA VAL A 363 -3.17 -6.43 6.06
C VAL A 363 -4.47 -5.64 6.10
N MET A 364 -4.71 -4.78 5.10
CA MET A 364 -5.94 -4.00 4.98
C MET A 364 -7.14 -4.90 4.66
N MET A 365 -6.99 -5.90 3.79
CA MET A 365 -8.06 -6.86 3.51
C MET A 365 -8.45 -7.69 4.73
N LEU A 366 -7.47 -8.16 5.52
CA LEU A 366 -7.71 -8.90 6.76
C LEU A 366 -8.39 -8.02 7.82
N TRP A 367 -7.97 -6.77 7.96
CA TRP A 367 -8.65 -5.81 8.85
C TRP A 367 -10.09 -5.53 8.41
N LEU A 368 -10.33 -5.38 7.10
CA LEU A 368 -11.67 -5.17 6.56
C LEU A 368 -12.57 -6.41 6.71
N ASP A 369 -12.03 -7.62 6.58
CA ASP A 369 -12.74 -8.87 6.88
C ASP A 369 -13.15 -8.92 8.36
N LEU A 370 -12.21 -8.71 9.28
CA LEU A 370 -12.50 -8.62 10.72
C LEU A 370 -13.57 -7.58 11.01
N ARG A 371 -13.42 -6.38 10.43
CA ARG A 371 -14.37 -5.29 10.62
C ARG A 371 -15.76 -5.62 10.06
N ALA A 372 -15.84 -6.25 8.89
CA ALA A 372 -17.11 -6.69 8.31
C ALA A 372 -17.83 -7.68 9.23
N ARG A 373 -17.11 -8.68 9.78
CA ARG A 373 -17.66 -9.64 10.75
C ARG A 373 -18.20 -8.95 12.00
N LEU A 374 -17.43 -8.01 12.56
CA LEU A 374 -17.84 -7.23 13.74
C LEU A 374 -19.02 -6.27 13.48
N LEU A 375 -19.29 -5.95 12.22
CA LEU A 375 -20.49 -5.23 11.77
C LEU A 375 -21.69 -6.16 11.51
N GLY A 376 -21.55 -7.47 11.70
CA GLY A 376 -22.56 -8.47 11.39
C GLY A 376 -22.74 -8.71 9.88
N LEU A 377 -21.72 -8.40 9.08
CA LEU A 377 -21.70 -8.62 7.64
C LEU A 377 -20.96 -9.91 7.31
N GLU A 378 -21.37 -10.57 6.21
CA GLU A 378 -20.66 -11.71 5.66
C GLU A 378 -19.58 -11.24 4.67
N PRO A 379 -18.27 -11.42 4.96
CA PRO A 379 -17.20 -10.92 4.08
C PRO A 379 -17.30 -11.43 2.63
N ALA A 380 -17.80 -12.64 2.43
CA ALA A 380 -18.04 -13.22 1.10
C ALA A 380 -18.99 -12.38 0.21
N LYS A 381 -19.95 -11.65 0.81
CA LYS A 381 -20.84 -10.72 0.09
C LYS A 381 -20.18 -9.37 -0.21
N HIS A 382 -18.99 -9.13 0.31
CA HIS A 382 -18.24 -7.87 0.23
C HIS A 382 -16.85 -8.03 -0.41
N VAL A 383 -16.57 -9.17 -1.05
CA VAL A 383 -15.29 -9.52 -1.72
C VAL A 383 -14.72 -8.38 -2.55
N THR A 384 -15.51 -7.84 -3.48
CA THR A 384 -15.06 -6.78 -4.38
C THR A 384 -14.66 -5.52 -3.62
N VAL A 385 -15.41 -5.12 -2.59
CA VAL A 385 -15.10 -3.88 -1.87
C VAL A 385 -13.91 -4.07 -0.92
N ILE A 386 -13.80 -5.22 -0.26
CA ILE A 386 -12.65 -5.56 0.58
C ILE A 386 -11.36 -5.53 -0.26
N ARG A 387 -11.35 -6.20 -1.42
CA ARG A 387 -10.19 -6.22 -2.33
C ARG A 387 -9.80 -4.83 -2.80
N ARG A 388 -10.77 -4.00 -3.23
CA ARG A 388 -10.50 -2.65 -3.73
C ARG A 388 -9.92 -1.73 -2.65
N TRP A 389 -10.48 -1.81 -1.44
CA TRP A 389 -9.97 -1.04 -0.30
C TRP A 389 -8.63 -1.57 0.20
N GLY A 390 -8.33 -2.86 0.00
CA GLY A 390 -7.00 -3.43 0.18
C GLY A 390 -5.90 -2.61 -0.50
N TYR A 391 -6.10 -2.28 -1.78
CA TYR A 391 -5.16 -1.48 -2.58
C TYR A 391 -4.99 -0.02 -2.14
N LEU A 392 -5.81 0.48 -1.20
CA LEU A 392 -5.72 1.87 -0.75
C LEU A 392 -4.38 2.15 -0.06
N LEU A 393 -3.90 1.23 0.78
CA LEU A 393 -2.62 1.40 1.47
C LEU A 393 -1.46 1.33 0.49
N SER A 394 -1.44 0.41 -0.49
CA SER A 394 -0.35 0.37 -1.48
C SER A 394 -0.24 1.67 -2.28
N ALA A 395 -1.36 2.27 -2.68
CA ALA A 395 -1.31 3.56 -3.39
C ALA A 395 -0.77 4.69 -2.48
N PHE A 396 -1.06 4.65 -1.19
CA PHE A 396 -0.56 5.63 -0.21
C PHE A 396 0.91 5.39 0.15
N GLN A 397 1.35 4.14 0.25
CA GLN A 397 2.73 3.78 0.53
C GLN A 397 3.67 4.38 -0.49
N ILE A 398 3.34 4.33 -1.80
CA ILE A 398 4.16 4.96 -2.86
C ILE A 398 4.40 6.46 -2.57
N PHE A 399 3.39 7.17 -2.05
CA PHE A 399 3.51 8.59 -1.74
C PHE A 399 4.26 8.86 -0.43
N ASP A 400 4.14 7.97 0.54
CA ASP A 400 4.85 8.10 1.81
C ASP A 400 6.33 7.73 1.62
N ASP A 401 6.65 6.66 0.90
CA ASP A 401 8.01 6.30 0.44
C ASP A 401 8.68 7.43 -0.35
N LEU A 402 7.92 8.15 -1.19
CA LEU A 402 8.47 9.30 -1.93
C LEU A 402 8.91 10.43 -1.01
N LYS A 403 8.25 10.63 0.14
CA LYS A 403 8.67 11.64 1.14
C LYS A 403 9.89 11.17 1.91
N ASP A 404 9.95 9.86 2.15
CA ASP A 404 10.99 9.22 2.93
C ASP A 404 12.14 8.71 2.05
N ILE A 405 12.12 8.98 0.73
CA ILE A 405 13.13 8.54 -0.24
C ILE A 405 14.58 8.83 0.20
N ALA A 406 14.81 9.93 0.92
CA ALA A 406 16.12 10.26 1.48
C ALA A 406 16.40 9.57 2.83
N LEU A 407 15.38 9.37 3.65
CA LEU A 407 15.46 8.67 4.94
C LEU A 407 15.74 7.17 4.75
N ASP A 408 15.09 6.57 3.75
CA ASP A 408 15.07 5.13 3.46
C ASP A 408 16.38 4.64 2.82
N LEU A 409 17.22 5.55 2.31
CA LEU A 409 18.51 5.22 1.70
C LEU A 409 19.33 4.31 2.63
N GLY A 410 19.67 3.12 2.12
CA GLY A 410 20.41 2.09 2.82
C GLY A 410 19.70 1.40 3.99
N LYS A 411 18.44 1.73 4.30
CA LYS A 411 17.77 1.31 5.53
C LYS A 411 16.55 0.43 5.30
N GLN A 412 15.60 0.87 4.47
CA GLN A 412 14.31 0.19 4.29
C GLN A 412 14.00 -0.04 2.80
N PRO A 413 13.23 -1.07 2.46
CA PRO A 413 12.62 -1.21 1.13
C PRO A 413 11.71 -0.01 0.87
N SER A 414 11.74 0.52 -0.35
CA SER A 414 11.06 1.78 -0.71
C SER A 414 10.83 1.80 -2.22
N TYR A 415 9.58 1.94 -2.67
CA TYR A 415 9.22 1.89 -4.09
C TYR A 415 10.11 2.82 -4.94
N PRO A 416 10.30 4.11 -4.58
CA PRO A 416 11.14 5.04 -5.35
C PRO A 416 12.60 4.61 -5.43
N LEU A 417 13.18 4.11 -4.32
CA LEU A 417 14.59 3.69 -4.32
C LEU A 417 14.80 2.46 -5.19
N GLN A 418 13.90 1.47 -5.15
CA GLN A 418 14.00 0.32 -6.04
C GLN A 418 13.71 0.67 -7.50
N ILE A 419 12.75 1.55 -7.77
CA ILE A 419 12.54 2.07 -9.13
C ILE A 419 13.80 2.78 -9.63
N ALA A 420 14.39 3.67 -8.83
CA ALA A 420 15.62 4.37 -9.18
C ALA A 420 16.77 3.38 -9.42
N ALA A 421 16.99 2.43 -8.51
CA ALA A 421 18.10 1.48 -8.60
C ALA A 421 17.96 0.52 -9.80
N ASN A 422 16.73 0.11 -10.15
CA ASN A 422 16.48 -0.87 -11.22
C ASN A 422 16.35 -0.20 -12.61
N ASP A 423 15.60 0.90 -12.70
CA ASP A 423 15.23 1.53 -13.97
C ASP A 423 16.00 2.83 -14.26
N PHE A 424 16.44 3.57 -13.24
CA PHE A 424 17.11 4.88 -13.39
C PHE A 424 18.42 5.02 -12.58
N PRO A 425 19.47 4.19 -12.83
CA PRO A 425 20.65 4.14 -11.96
C PRO A 425 21.39 5.48 -11.77
N ALA A 426 21.32 6.37 -12.76
CA ALA A 426 21.89 7.72 -12.65
C ALA A 426 21.15 8.59 -11.62
N GLU A 427 19.82 8.47 -11.54
CA GLU A 427 19.00 9.16 -10.54
C GLU A 427 19.24 8.59 -9.15
N PHE A 428 19.42 7.27 -9.03
CA PHE A 428 19.81 6.63 -7.76
C PHE A 428 21.17 7.13 -7.26
N ALA A 429 22.17 7.20 -8.14
CA ALA A 429 23.49 7.73 -7.79
C ALA A 429 23.43 9.19 -7.32
N TRP A 430 22.57 10.00 -7.95
CA TRP A 430 22.32 11.38 -7.50
C TRP A 430 21.67 11.43 -6.11
N LEU A 431 20.66 10.60 -5.84
CA LEU A 431 20.03 10.50 -4.52
C LEU A 431 21.05 10.13 -3.43
N GLU A 432 21.92 9.15 -3.70
CA GLU A 432 23.00 8.77 -2.77
C GLU A 432 23.98 9.93 -2.54
N GLN A 433 24.37 10.64 -3.59
CA GLN A 433 25.29 11.78 -3.47
C GLN A 433 24.66 12.94 -2.67
N ARG A 434 23.37 13.22 -2.89
CA ARG A 434 22.67 14.37 -2.31
C ARG A 434 22.23 14.17 -0.87
N PHE A 435 21.78 12.96 -0.53
CA PHE A 435 21.15 12.66 0.77
C PHE A 435 21.90 11.59 1.57
N GLY A 436 22.87 10.87 0.98
CA GLY A 436 23.53 9.75 1.64
C GLY A 436 24.27 10.12 2.94
N ALA A 437 24.75 11.36 3.05
CA ALA A 437 25.43 11.91 4.22
C ALA A 437 24.47 12.42 5.32
N ASP A 438 23.30 12.94 4.92
CA ASP A 438 22.27 13.47 5.85
C ASP A 438 20.89 12.93 5.45
N ARG A 439 20.57 11.76 5.98
CA ARG A 439 19.37 10.97 5.64
C ARG A 439 18.17 11.46 6.45
N LEU A 440 17.72 12.65 6.14
CA LEU A 440 16.49 13.23 6.68
C LEU A 440 15.35 13.08 5.68
N PRO A 441 14.08 13.05 6.14
CA PRO A 441 12.95 13.07 5.23
C PRO A 441 13.00 14.28 4.31
N VAL A 442 12.61 14.10 3.05
CA VAL A 442 12.63 15.17 2.04
C VAL A 442 11.75 16.31 2.52
N THR A 443 12.33 17.49 2.60
CA THR A 443 11.61 18.70 2.96
C THR A 443 10.85 19.24 1.77
N ARG A 444 9.86 20.08 2.04
CA ARG A 444 9.07 20.72 1.00
C ARG A 444 9.90 21.56 0.02
N ASP A 445 10.98 22.18 0.48
CA ASP A 445 11.82 23.00 -0.40
C ASP A 445 12.73 22.15 -1.31
N GLU A 446 12.91 20.87 -0.99
CA GLU A 446 13.70 19.91 -1.78
C GLU A 446 12.85 19.17 -2.83
N VAL A 447 11.52 19.19 -2.74
CA VAL A 447 10.62 18.52 -3.71
C VAL A 447 10.88 18.97 -5.16
N PRO A 448 11.04 20.27 -5.50
CA PRO A 448 11.37 20.68 -6.87
C PRO A 448 12.72 20.15 -7.36
N GLU A 449 13.71 20.04 -6.47
CA GLU A 449 15.02 19.48 -6.77
C GLU A 449 14.90 17.99 -7.10
N VAL A 450 14.18 17.23 -6.26
CA VAL A 450 13.91 15.79 -6.48
C VAL A 450 13.12 15.57 -7.77
N ASN A 451 12.08 16.37 -8.05
CA ASN A 451 11.30 16.27 -9.29
C ASN A 451 12.16 16.52 -10.55
N LEU A 452 13.22 17.31 -10.43
CA LEU A 452 14.09 17.66 -11.56
C LEU A 452 15.18 16.60 -11.79
N TRP A 453 15.83 16.15 -10.72
CA TRP A 453 17.00 15.27 -10.79
C TRP A 453 16.67 13.77 -10.66
N ALA A 454 15.51 13.42 -10.11
CA ALA A 454 14.98 12.05 -10.03
C ALA A 454 13.65 11.91 -10.79
N ARG A 455 13.54 12.57 -11.95
CA ARG A 455 12.29 12.70 -12.71
C ARG A 455 11.70 11.37 -13.14
N GLY A 456 12.51 10.44 -13.64
CA GLY A 456 12.08 9.14 -14.15
C GLY A 456 11.51 8.30 -13.01
N THR A 457 12.20 8.33 -11.87
CA THR A 457 11.76 7.71 -10.62
C THR A 457 10.42 8.26 -10.16
N VAL A 458 10.28 9.59 -10.03
CA VAL A 458 9.03 10.22 -9.60
C VAL A 458 7.89 9.90 -10.57
N GLN A 459 8.12 10.06 -11.88
CA GLN A 459 7.11 9.75 -12.90
C GLN A 459 6.68 8.29 -12.86
N GLN A 460 7.62 7.38 -12.66
CA GLN A 460 7.31 5.96 -12.59
C GLN A 460 6.53 5.61 -11.32
N CYS A 461 6.86 6.19 -10.17
CA CYS A 461 6.02 6.10 -8.96
C CYS A 461 4.59 6.59 -9.22
N MET A 462 4.42 7.71 -9.92
CA MET A 462 3.09 8.20 -10.30
C MET A 462 2.34 7.22 -11.21
N ARG A 463 3.03 6.59 -12.16
CA ARG A 463 2.43 5.59 -13.04
C ARG A 463 1.98 4.36 -12.27
N TRP A 464 2.76 3.87 -11.31
CA TRP A 464 2.36 2.76 -10.43
C TRP A 464 1.13 3.10 -9.59
N SER A 465 1.14 4.26 -8.91
CA SER A 465 -0.02 4.72 -8.13
C SER A 465 -1.27 4.88 -9.01
N ARG A 466 -1.09 5.42 -10.22
CA ARG A 466 -2.17 5.58 -11.20
C ARG A 466 -2.69 4.24 -11.72
N LEU A 467 -1.82 3.27 -12.00
CA LEU A 467 -2.20 1.92 -12.42
C LEU A 467 -3.11 1.28 -11.38
N ILE A 468 -2.69 1.29 -10.10
CA ILE A 468 -3.48 0.77 -8.97
C ILE A 468 -4.84 1.45 -8.94
N ALA A 469 -4.86 2.78 -9.01
CA ALA A 469 -6.07 3.55 -8.90
C ALA A 469 -7.03 3.33 -10.08
N LEU A 470 -6.53 3.24 -11.31
CA LEU A 470 -7.38 2.99 -12.49
C LEU A 470 -7.94 1.56 -12.49
N ALA A 471 -7.15 0.57 -12.04
CA ALA A 471 -7.54 -0.83 -12.05
C ALA A 471 -8.51 -1.18 -10.91
N HIS A 472 -8.36 -0.58 -9.73
CA HIS A 472 -9.05 -1.01 -8.52
C HIS A 472 -10.00 0.02 -7.91
N PHE A 473 -9.77 1.33 -8.06
CA PHE A 473 -10.51 2.32 -7.28
C PHE A 473 -11.84 2.71 -7.93
N ASP A 474 -12.87 2.81 -7.08
CA ASP A 474 -14.09 3.53 -7.41
C ASP A 474 -13.89 5.05 -7.30
N ASN A 475 -14.91 5.84 -7.65
CA ASN A 475 -14.80 7.29 -7.66
C ASN A 475 -14.48 7.91 -6.29
N ALA A 476 -14.85 7.26 -5.18
CA ALA A 476 -14.55 7.75 -3.85
C ALA A 476 -13.08 7.52 -3.51
N LEU A 477 -12.56 6.32 -3.77
CA LEU A 477 -11.15 5.99 -3.58
C LEU A 477 -10.24 6.79 -4.53
N LEU A 478 -10.66 7.00 -5.78
CA LEU A 478 -9.98 7.89 -6.72
C LEU A 478 -9.88 9.32 -6.19
N TYR A 479 -10.96 9.86 -5.63
CA TYR A 479 -10.96 11.18 -5.01
C TYR A 479 -10.02 11.23 -3.80
N ALA A 480 -10.02 10.19 -2.96
CA ALA A 480 -9.12 10.10 -1.81
C ALA A 480 -7.64 10.04 -2.25
N CYS A 481 -7.33 9.23 -3.27
CA CYS A 481 -6.00 9.11 -3.88
C CYS A 481 -5.51 10.46 -4.43
N ASP A 482 -6.36 11.16 -5.19
CA ASP A 482 -6.06 12.49 -5.72
C ASP A 482 -5.86 13.53 -4.60
N GLN A 483 -6.72 13.54 -3.57
CA GLN A 483 -6.52 14.44 -2.42
C GLN A 483 -5.24 14.12 -1.64
N ARG A 484 -4.89 12.84 -1.48
CA ARG A 484 -3.65 12.41 -0.81
C ARG A 484 -2.44 12.90 -1.60
N TRP A 485 -2.43 12.71 -2.92
CA TRP A 485 -1.42 13.27 -3.81
C TRP A 485 -1.25 14.77 -3.60
N ARG A 486 -2.34 15.54 -3.70
CA ARG A 486 -2.33 17.00 -3.51
C ARG A 486 -1.79 17.40 -2.13
N LYS A 487 -2.18 16.70 -1.08
CA LYS A 487 -1.72 16.98 0.30
C LYS A 487 -0.35 16.40 0.63
N SER A 488 0.21 15.54 -0.22
CA SER A 488 1.43 14.81 0.11
C SER A 488 2.61 15.19 -0.76
N TRP A 489 2.37 15.81 -1.92
CA TRP A 489 3.41 16.16 -2.88
C TRP A 489 3.29 17.60 -3.40
N THR A 490 2.31 18.39 -2.92
CA THR A 490 2.10 19.79 -3.36
C THR A 490 1.91 20.73 -2.18
N ARG A 491 2.10 22.05 -2.41
CA ARG A 491 2.28 23.15 -1.44
C ARG A 491 1.13 23.45 -0.44
N ARG A 492 0.13 22.58 -0.23
CA ARG A 492 -1.01 22.90 0.67
C ARG A 492 -0.56 23.00 2.14
N ARG A 493 -1.15 23.92 2.92
CA ARG A 493 -0.87 24.08 4.36
C ARG A 493 -1.10 22.75 5.11
N ASN A 494 -0.16 22.33 5.96
CA ASN A 494 -0.13 21.05 6.70
C ASN A 494 0.09 19.79 5.83
N SER A 495 0.76 19.98 4.69
CA SER A 495 1.26 18.92 3.80
C SER A 495 2.78 18.83 4.00
N PHE A 496 3.35 17.61 4.10
CA PHE A 496 4.75 17.30 4.46
C PHE A 496 5.17 17.49 5.92
N ASN A 497 6.17 16.69 6.33
CA ASN A 497 6.78 16.62 7.65
C ASN A 497 6.97 18.03 8.26
N PRO A 498 6.27 18.35 9.37
CA PRO A 498 6.26 19.70 9.93
C PRO A 498 7.52 19.93 10.76
N ARG A 499 8.70 19.90 10.15
CA ARG A 499 9.87 20.53 10.74
C ARG A 499 9.95 21.96 10.20
N GLY A 500 9.79 22.91 11.13
CA GLY A 500 9.74 24.33 10.86
C GLY A 500 8.38 24.92 11.24
N SER A 501 8.39 25.98 12.04
CA SER A 501 7.28 26.93 12.04
C SER A 501 6.99 27.27 10.58
N ALA A 502 5.73 27.31 10.18
CA ALA A 502 5.37 27.85 8.86
C ALA A 502 5.88 29.29 8.84
N THR A 503 7.11 29.49 8.36
CA THR A 503 7.69 30.81 8.21
C THR A 503 6.88 31.49 7.14
N THR A 504 6.01 32.39 7.59
CA THR A 504 5.40 33.47 6.81
C THR A 504 6.45 34.47 6.32
N GLU A 505 7.67 34.02 6.02
CA GLU A 505 8.58 34.83 5.23
C GLU A 505 8.20 34.63 3.78
N ALA A 506 8.12 35.74 3.05
CA ALA A 506 7.91 35.78 1.62
C ALA A 506 9.11 35.16 0.90
N GLN A 507 9.27 33.84 1.01
CA GLN A 507 10.19 33.10 0.17
C GLN A 507 9.74 33.29 -1.28
N ALA A 508 10.72 33.56 -2.16
CA ALA A 508 10.52 33.67 -3.61
C ALA A 508 9.63 32.53 -4.14
N HIS A 509 8.77 32.84 -5.10
CA HIS A 509 7.73 31.94 -5.60
C HIS A 509 8.37 30.61 -6.06
N ALA A 510 7.67 29.48 -5.94
CA ALA A 510 8.23 28.18 -6.34
C ALA A 510 8.73 28.19 -7.80
N VAL A 511 8.03 28.95 -8.65
CA VAL A 511 8.41 29.27 -10.04
C VAL A 511 9.75 30.01 -10.12
N ASP A 512 10.01 30.99 -9.27
CA ASP A 512 11.28 31.74 -9.27
C ASP A 512 12.46 30.85 -8.86
N ARG A 513 12.22 29.88 -7.97
CA ARG A 513 13.24 28.92 -7.56
C ARG A 513 13.49 27.87 -8.63
N LEU A 514 12.44 27.30 -9.22
CA LEU A 514 12.58 26.41 -10.37
C LEU A 514 13.32 27.12 -11.52
N LEU A 515 12.94 28.36 -11.84
CA LEU A 515 13.63 29.19 -12.83
C LEU A 515 15.09 29.42 -12.45
N ARG A 516 15.40 29.77 -11.20
CA ARG A 516 16.79 29.93 -10.74
C ARG A 516 17.57 28.62 -10.86
N THR A 517 17.02 27.49 -10.43
CA THR A 517 17.67 26.18 -10.56
C THR A 517 17.90 25.81 -12.03
N LEU A 518 16.90 26.02 -12.89
CA LEU A 518 17.03 25.83 -14.35
C LEU A 518 18.09 26.77 -14.97
N LEU A 519 18.18 28.01 -14.49
CA LEU A 519 19.18 28.99 -14.92
C LEU A 519 20.58 28.63 -14.41
N THR A 520 20.71 28.12 -13.18
CA THR A 520 21.97 27.63 -12.60
C THR A 520 22.47 26.39 -13.35
N ILE A 521 21.58 25.47 -13.71
CA ILE A 521 21.89 24.28 -14.51
C ILE A 521 22.31 24.67 -15.94
N ARG A 522 21.65 25.66 -16.55
CA ARG A 522 22.08 26.23 -17.85
C ARG A 522 23.40 27.00 -17.78
N GLY A 523 23.80 27.45 -16.59
CA GLY A 523 25.01 28.26 -16.39
C GLY A 523 26.28 27.48 -16.09
N THR A 524 26.20 26.16 -15.87
CA THR A 524 27.33 25.36 -15.33
C THR A 524 27.81 24.21 -16.22
N ASP A 525 27.07 23.79 -17.26
CA ASP A 525 27.56 22.81 -18.25
C ASP A 525 26.94 23.03 -19.65
N PRO A 526 27.67 22.79 -20.76
CA PRO A 526 27.16 23.04 -22.12
C PRO A 526 26.07 22.07 -22.58
N VAL A 527 25.81 20.98 -21.85
CA VAL A 527 24.70 20.05 -22.13
C VAL A 527 24.21 19.44 -20.81
N PRO A 528 23.07 19.92 -20.31
CA PRO A 528 21.97 18.99 -20.18
C PRO A 528 20.80 19.52 -21.02
N THR A 529 20.43 18.76 -22.05
CA THR A 529 19.14 18.94 -22.72
C THR A 529 18.05 18.64 -21.71
N VAL A 530 17.61 19.65 -20.96
CA VAL A 530 16.30 19.62 -20.30
C VAL A 530 15.30 19.49 -21.43
N ASP A 531 14.81 18.28 -21.68
CA ASP A 531 13.84 18.03 -22.74
C ASP A 531 12.51 18.74 -22.42
N ASP A 532 11.72 19.03 -23.47
CA ASP A 532 10.47 19.79 -23.32
C ASP A 532 9.48 19.08 -22.38
N GLU A 533 9.56 17.75 -22.26
CA GLU A 533 8.76 16.94 -21.34
C GLU A 533 9.19 17.14 -19.88
N GLN A 534 10.51 17.27 -19.61
CA GLN A 534 11.08 17.61 -18.31
C GLN A 534 10.67 19.01 -17.86
N LEU A 535 10.74 19.96 -18.79
CA LEU A 535 10.33 21.33 -18.53
C LEU A 535 8.82 21.40 -18.31
N ALA A 536 8.02 20.71 -19.13
CA ALA A 536 6.57 20.63 -18.97
C ALA A 536 6.17 19.97 -17.65
N PHE A 537 6.81 18.87 -17.24
CA PHE A 537 6.53 18.21 -15.96
C PHE A 537 6.92 19.08 -14.77
N ALA A 538 8.10 19.70 -14.79
CA ALA A 538 8.55 20.59 -13.73
C ALA A 538 7.68 21.86 -13.63
N LEU A 539 7.28 22.43 -14.78
CA LEU A 539 6.34 23.55 -14.84
C LEU A 539 4.94 23.14 -14.42
N ASP A 540 4.45 21.96 -14.79
CA ASP A 540 3.15 21.43 -14.33
C ASP A 540 3.15 21.25 -12.82
N ALA A 541 4.18 20.63 -12.26
CA ALA A 541 4.35 20.45 -10.82
C ALA A 541 4.41 21.81 -10.09
N THR A 542 5.08 22.80 -10.67
CA THR A 542 5.28 24.13 -10.07
C THR A 542 4.09 25.09 -10.28
N ALA A 543 3.39 25.01 -11.41
CA ALA A 543 2.13 25.70 -11.66
C ALA A 543 1.02 25.18 -10.74
N TYR A 544 1.07 23.89 -10.38
CA TYR A 544 0.22 23.29 -9.36
C TYR A 544 0.42 23.93 -7.96
N GLU A 545 1.64 24.42 -7.68
CA GLU A 545 1.99 25.13 -6.45
C GLU A 545 1.72 26.65 -6.49
N GLY A 546 1.42 27.20 -7.67
CA GLY A 546 1.30 28.65 -7.94
C GLY A 546 -0.12 29.22 -7.89
N SER A 547 -0.21 30.55 -7.76
CA SER A 547 -1.43 31.30 -7.49
C SER A 547 -2.46 31.32 -8.65
N TRP A 548 -3.73 31.57 -8.32
CA TRP A 548 -4.88 31.66 -9.25
C TRP A 548 -4.64 32.56 -10.49
N GLN A 549 -3.69 33.49 -10.42
CA GLN A 549 -3.31 34.36 -11.54
C GLN A 549 -2.56 33.62 -12.67
N ILE A 550 -1.78 32.58 -12.39
CA ILE A 550 -1.14 31.74 -13.42
C ILE A 550 -2.22 30.93 -14.17
N TYR A 551 -3.22 30.43 -13.43
CA TYR A 551 -4.36 29.72 -14.00
C TYR A 551 -5.21 30.59 -14.94
N LEU A 552 -5.38 31.87 -14.62
CA LEU A 552 -6.10 32.83 -15.48
C LEU A 552 -5.29 33.29 -16.69
N ALA A 553 -3.97 33.40 -16.55
CA ALA A 553 -3.10 33.80 -17.65
C ALA A 553 -2.95 32.67 -18.69
N MET A 554 -2.98 31.41 -18.26
CA MET A 554 -2.78 30.26 -19.14
C MET A 554 -4.06 29.65 -19.72
N PHE A 555 -5.23 29.81 -19.06
CA PHE A 555 -6.48 29.22 -19.53
C PHE A 555 -7.64 30.22 -19.46
N PRO A 556 -8.11 30.77 -20.59
CA PRO A 556 -9.13 31.82 -20.61
C PRO A 556 -10.56 31.33 -20.28
N ASN A 557 -10.73 30.08 -19.85
CA ASN A 557 -12.05 29.47 -19.65
C ASN A 557 -12.19 28.81 -18.27
N ILE A 558 -13.12 29.31 -17.45
CA ILE A 558 -13.50 28.76 -16.13
C ILE A 558 -13.87 27.26 -16.21
N ARG A 559 -14.39 26.78 -17.35
CA ARG A 559 -14.64 25.35 -17.58
C ARG A 559 -13.34 24.54 -17.70
N ALA A 560 -12.26 25.11 -18.23
CA ALA A 560 -10.92 24.49 -18.26
C ALA A 560 -10.27 24.49 -16.87
N MET A 561 -10.46 25.55 -16.07
CA MET A 561 -10.03 25.58 -14.66
C MET A 561 -10.74 24.50 -13.80
N TYR A 562 -12.06 24.32 -13.98
CA TYR A 562 -12.79 23.26 -13.28
C TYR A 562 -12.40 21.85 -13.78
N ARG A 563 -12.04 21.71 -15.06
CA ARG A 563 -11.50 20.46 -15.63
C ARG A 563 -10.12 20.12 -15.05
N PHE A 564 -9.19 21.07 -15.04
CA PHE A 564 -7.82 20.87 -14.55
C PHE A 564 -7.76 20.60 -13.04
N ALA A 565 -8.61 21.27 -12.25
CA ALA A 565 -8.69 21.10 -10.81
C ALA A 565 -9.37 19.79 -10.36
N THR A 566 -9.99 19.02 -11.26
CA THR A 566 -10.83 17.86 -10.88
C THR A 566 -10.64 16.60 -11.76
N LEU A 567 -9.92 16.64 -12.89
CA LEU A 567 -10.00 15.57 -13.92
C LEU A 567 -8.70 14.93 -14.41
N ARG A 568 -7.50 15.12 -13.83
CA ARG A 568 -6.33 14.40 -14.39
C ARG A 568 -6.27 12.89 -14.08
N MET A 569 -7.16 12.35 -13.25
CA MET A 569 -7.41 10.89 -13.17
C MET A 569 -8.58 10.43 -14.06
N TRP A 570 -9.28 11.33 -14.74
CA TRP A 570 -10.56 11.03 -15.40
C TRP A 570 -10.55 11.10 -16.93
N MET A 571 -9.49 11.57 -17.61
CA MET A 571 -9.46 11.66 -19.08
C MET A 571 -8.07 11.31 -19.66
N THR A 572 -8.08 10.75 -20.87
CA THR A 572 -6.95 10.26 -21.68
C THR A 572 -6.11 11.37 -22.31
N ALA A 573 -4.94 11.04 -22.83
CA ALA A 573 -3.97 11.96 -23.44
C ALA A 573 -4.48 12.83 -24.62
N GLU A 574 -5.65 12.54 -25.19
CA GLU A 574 -6.22 13.26 -26.34
C GLU A 574 -7.36 14.27 -26.00
N GLU A 575 -7.75 14.44 -24.74
CA GLU A 575 -8.80 15.41 -24.30
C GLU A 575 -8.30 16.40 -23.24
#